data_AF-A0A7G2JXY1-F1
#
_entry.id   AF-A0A7G2JXY1-F1
#
_cell.length_a   1.000
_cell.length_b   1.000
_cell.length_c   1.000
_cell.angle_alpha   90.00
_cell.angle_beta   90.00
_cell.angle_gamma   90.00
#
_symmetry.space_group_name_H-M   'P 1'
#
loop_
_entity.id
_entity.type
_entity.pdbx_description
1 polymer ?
#
loop_
_entity_poly.entity_id
_entity_poly.type
_entity_poly.pdbx_seq_one_letter_code
_entity_poly.pdbx_strand_id
1 'polypeptide(L)'
;IRNSKNREEAATAISSRSWTLHNDIINLLDVSARPDELEENLGIQGEQYYLSPAQVNAILELRLHRLTGIAFEEVIKEYEELLVKIADLLHILSSAERLMEVIREELEEVKAQFGDDRLTEITAASGDIDLEDLIAQEDVVVTLSHEGYVKYQPLTDYEAQRRGGKGKSATKMKEEDFIEK
;
A
#
# COMPACT_ATOMS: atom_id res chain seq x y z
N ILE A 1 9.61 -42.88 36.56
CA ILE A 1 8.14 -42.76 36.76
C ILE A 1 7.62 -43.79 37.77
N ARG A 2 7.52 -45.10 37.46
CA ARG A 2 6.94 -46.10 38.40
C ARG A 2 7.65 -46.25 39.75
N ASN A 3 8.96 -45.98 39.81
CA ASN A 3 9.77 -46.10 41.03
C ASN A 3 9.83 -44.80 41.86
N SER A 4 9.22 -43.71 41.38
CA SER A 4 9.24 -42.41 42.05
C SER A 4 8.03 -42.27 42.98
N LYS A 5 8.21 -41.65 44.15
CA LYS A 5 7.14 -41.51 45.15
C LYS A 5 6.14 -40.42 44.81
N ASN A 6 6.57 -39.36 44.13
CA ASN A 6 5.73 -38.24 43.72
C ASN A 6 6.14 -37.70 42.34
N ARG A 7 5.33 -36.77 41.81
CA ARG A 7 5.52 -36.16 40.48
C ARG A 7 6.85 -35.40 40.38
N GLU A 8 7.22 -34.70 41.45
CA GLU A 8 8.45 -33.89 41.50
C GLU A 8 9.72 -34.76 41.47
N GLU A 9 9.74 -35.86 42.22
CA GLU A 9 10.82 -36.86 42.19
C GLU A 9 10.91 -37.54 40.82
N ALA A 10 9.76 -37.80 40.17
CA ALA A 10 9.76 -38.31 38.80
C ALA A 10 10.33 -37.28 37.80
N ALA A 11 9.96 -36.00 37.94
CA ALA A 11 10.43 -34.93 37.05
C ALA A 11 11.95 -34.73 37.15
N THR A 12 12.46 -34.62 38.38
CA THR A 12 13.91 -34.50 38.67
C THR A 12 14.71 -35.72 38.20
N ALA A 13 14.15 -36.93 38.33
CA ALA A 13 14.80 -38.14 37.81
C ALA A 13 14.86 -38.18 36.27
N ILE A 14 13.88 -37.61 35.59
CA ILE A 14 13.84 -37.56 34.12
C ILE A 14 14.78 -36.47 33.59
N SER A 15 14.84 -35.31 34.25
CA SER A 15 15.68 -34.19 33.81
C SER A 15 17.17 -34.40 34.08
N SER A 16 17.53 -35.15 35.14
CA SER A 16 18.93 -35.41 35.50
C SER A 16 19.62 -36.47 34.62
N ARG A 17 18.86 -37.19 33.80
CA ARG A 17 19.36 -38.25 32.91
C ARG A 17 19.42 -37.75 31.46
N SER A 18 20.47 -38.15 30.75
CA SER A 18 20.54 -38.03 29.30
C SER A 18 19.88 -39.22 28.59
N TRP A 19 19.23 -38.93 27.47
CA TRP A 19 18.48 -39.90 26.68
C TRP A 19 19.19 -40.14 25.35
N THR A 20 19.46 -41.40 25.02
CA THR A 20 20.05 -41.78 23.72
C THR A 20 18.99 -41.69 22.64
N LEU A 21 19.24 -40.88 21.61
CA LEU A 21 18.35 -40.77 20.46
C LEU A 21 18.56 -41.97 19.53
N HIS A 22 17.46 -42.48 18.98
CA HIS A 22 17.53 -43.49 17.92
C HIS A 22 17.71 -42.78 16.57
N ASN A 23 18.43 -43.40 15.63
CA ASN A 23 18.76 -42.82 14.33
C ASN A 23 17.54 -42.27 13.57
N ASP A 24 16.39 -42.94 13.67
CA ASP A 24 15.16 -42.51 13.01
C ASP A 24 14.68 -41.14 13.49
N ILE A 25 14.86 -40.84 14.78
CA ILE A 25 14.50 -39.55 15.39
C ILE A 25 15.59 -38.52 15.12
N ILE A 26 16.87 -38.92 15.10
CA ILE A 26 17.99 -38.01 14.79
C ILE A 26 17.83 -37.40 13.40
N ASN A 27 17.46 -38.22 12.41
CA ASN A 27 17.26 -37.75 11.05
C ASN A 27 16.02 -36.86 10.89
N LEU A 28 15.03 -37.03 11.76
CA LEU A 28 13.82 -36.22 11.76
C LEU A 28 14.08 -34.83 12.37
N LEU A 29 14.90 -34.76 13.41
CA LEU A 29 15.13 -33.51 14.15
C LEU A 29 16.04 -32.54 13.37
N ASP A 30 15.49 -31.39 12.97
CA ASP A 30 16.27 -30.30 12.40
C ASP A 30 16.76 -29.31 13.48
N VAL A 31 18.04 -28.96 13.41
CA VAL A 31 18.69 -27.97 14.29
C VAL A 31 18.11 -26.57 14.05
N SER A 32 17.61 -26.29 12.84
CA SER A 32 16.97 -25.02 12.49
C SER A 32 15.71 -24.72 13.32
N ALA A 33 15.06 -25.75 13.86
CA ALA A 33 13.87 -25.63 14.69
C ALA A 33 14.16 -25.50 16.20
N ARG A 34 15.44 -25.35 16.58
CA ARG A 34 15.82 -25.11 17.97
C ARG A 34 15.33 -23.72 18.40
N PRO A 35 14.58 -23.61 19.52
CA PRO A 35 14.20 -22.30 20.06
C PRO A 35 15.42 -21.51 20.53
N ASP A 36 15.48 -20.22 20.20
CA ASP A 36 16.59 -19.31 20.59
C ASP A 36 16.72 -19.13 22.11
N GLU A 37 15.60 -19.24 22.83
CA GLU A 37 15.54 -19.09 24.30
C GLU A 37 16.01 -20.34 25.06
N LEU A 38 16.29 -21.44 24.36
CA LEU A 38 16.68 -22.70 24.98
C LEU A 38 18.17 -22.70 25.35
N GLU A 39 18.48 -22.87 26.64
CA GLU A 39 19.85 -22.96 27.15
C GLU A 39 20.72 -23.95 26.34
N GLU A 40 22.00 -23.62 26.09
CA GLU A 40 22.92 -24.41 25.24
C GLU A 40 23.14 -25.86 25.71
N ASN A 41 23.03 -26.09 27.03
CA ASN A 41 23.12 -27.40 27.68
C ASN A 41 21.89 -28.31 27.45
N LEU A 42 20.79 -27.77 26.92
CA LEU A 42 19.55 -28.50 26.67
C LEU A 42 19.38 -28.82 25.17
N GLY A 43 18.58 -29.85 24.90
CA GLY A 43 18.32 -30.34 23.54
C GLY A 43 19.34 -31.39 23.07
N ILE A 44 19.60 -31.39 21.76
CA ILE A 44 20.46 -32.39 21.11
C ILE A 44 21.93 -32.04 21.36
N GLN A 45 22.67 -32.99 21.94
CA GLN A 45 24.11 -32.93 22.12
C GLN A 45 24.74 -34.23 21.61
N GLY A 46 25.15 -34.24 20.35
CA GLY A 46 25.59 -35.46 19.67
C GLY A 46 24.46 -36.49 19.59
N GLU A 47 24.69 -37.69 20.10
CA GLU A 47 23.69 -38.78 20.16
C GLU A 47 22.80 -38.73 21.41
N GLN A 48 23.01 -37.76 22.30
CA GLN A 48 22.25 -37.63 23.54
C GLN A 48 21.31 -36.43 23.51
N TYR A 49 20.19 -36.56 24.22
CA TYR A 49 19.18 -35.51 24.38
C TYR A 49 18.98 -35.17 25.86
N TYR A 50 18.98 -33.87 26.16
CA TYR A 50 18.72 -33.31 27.48
C TYR A 50 17.38 -32.59 27.48
N LEU A 51 16.46 -33.03 28.33
CA LEU A 51 15.09 -32.52 28.38
C LEU A 51 14.99 -31.21 29.17
N SER A 52 14.25 -30.23 28.65
CA SER A 52 13.91 -29.02 29.38
C SER A 52 12.83 -29.29 30.44
N PRO A 53 12.72 -28.47 31.50
CA PRO A 53 11.66 -28.61 32.49
C PRO A 53 10.24 -28.62 31.90
N ALA A 54 10.01 -27.82 30.85
CA ALA A 54 8.73 -27.77 30.15
C ALA A 54 8.43 -29.11 29.43
N GLN A 55 9.42 -29.69 28.76
CA GLN A 55 9.28 -31.00 28.10
C GLN A 55 8.99 -32.12 29.10
N VAL A 56 9.68 -32.13 30.25
CA VAL A 56 9.46 -33.13 31.30
C VAL A 56 8.02 -33.05 31.83
N ASN A 57 7.50 -31.84 32.05
CA ASN A 57 6.10 -31.67 32.45
C ASN A 57 5.13 -32.17 31.39
N ALA A 58 5.35 -31.87 30.12
CA ALA A 58 4.53 -32.35 29.02
C ALA A 58 4.52 -33.89 28.94
N ILE A 59 5.67 -34.54 29.13
CA ILE A 59 5.78 -36.01 29.15
C ILE A 59 4.98 -36.61 30.32
N LEU A 60 5.03 -36.00 31.51
CA LEU A 60 4.29 -36.47 32.68
C LEU A 60 2.78 -36.30 32.55
N GLU A 61 2.33 -35.40 31.67
CA GLU A 61 0.91 -35.14 31.38
C GLU A 61 0.35 -35.96 30.22
N LEU A 62 1.20 -36.75 29.55
CA LEU A 62 0.77 -37.63 28.47
C LEU A 62 -0.30 -38.61 28.95
N ARG A 63 -1.32 -38.77 28.12
CA ARG A 63 -2.43 -39.70 28.32
C ARG A 63 -2.25 -40.93 27.45
N LEU A 64 -2.75 -42.08 27.91
CA LEU A 64 -2.53 -43.37 27.23
C LEU A 64 -3.00 -43.41 25.76
N HIS A 65 -4.05 -42.67 25.39
CA HIS A 65 -4.53 -42.63 24.00
C HIS A 65 -3.52 -42.01 23.02
N ARG A 66 -2.54 -41.24 23.52
CA ARG A 66 -1.45 -40.66 22.72
C ARG A 66 -0.37 -41.68 22.36
N LEU A 67 -0.43 -42.90 22.91
CA LEU A 67 0.50 -43.99 22.61
C LEU A 67 0.01 -44.90 21.47
N THR A 68 -1.01 -44.47 20.71
CA THR A 68 -1.49 -45.19 19.53
C THR A 68 -0.63 -44.83 18.31
N GLY A 69 -0.55 -45.74 17.32
CA GLY A 69 0.23 -45.48 16.10
C GLY A 69 -0.27 -44.26 15.33
N ILE A 70 -1.59 -44.08 15.24
CA ILE A 70 -2.22 -42.92 14.59
C ILE A 70 -1.80 -41.61 15.27
N ALA A 71 -1.87 -41.54 16.60
CA ALA A 71 -1.48 -40.33 17.32
C ALA A 71 0.02 -40.00 17.16
N PHE A 72 0.86 -41.02 16.99
CA PHE A 72 2.28 -40.83 16.72
C PHE A 72 2.53 -40.29 15.31
N GLU A 73 1.86 -40.87 14.30
CA GLU A 73 1.91 -40.38 12.91
C GLU A 73 1.40 -38.94 12.79
N GLU A 74 0.32 -38.59 13.48
CA GLU A 74 -0.20 -37.22 13.55
C GLU A 74 0.84 -36.23 14.09
N VAL A 75 1.55 -36.60 15.16
CA VAL A 75 2.60 -35.75 15.76
C VAL A 75 3.78 -35.58 14.81
N ILE A 76 4.21 -36.62 14.11
CA ILE A 76 5.29 -36.52 13.12
C ILE A 76 4.85 -35.61 11.97
N LYS A 77 3.63 -35.79 11.45
CA LYS A 77 3.12 -34.96 10.35
C LYS A 77 3.02 -33.50 10.74
N GLU A 78 2.49 -33.20 11.93
CA GLU A 78 2.42 -31.84 12.47
C GLU A 78 3.83 -31.24 12.61
N TYR A 79 4.78 -32.03 13.09
CA TYR A 79 6.18 -31.60 13.20
C TYR A 79 6.79 -31.23 11.83
N GLU A 80 6.60 -32.07 10.81
CA GLU A 80 7.07 -31.79 9.44
C GLU A 80 6.42 -30.52 8.85
N GLU A 81 5.11 -30.35 9.04
CA GLU A 81 4.39 -29.14 8.61
C GLU A 81 4.93 -27.88 9.28
N LEU A 82 5.23 -27.96 10.58
CA LEU A 82 5.84 -26.86 11.33
C LEU A 82 7.25 -26.53 10.83
N LEU A 83 8.07 -27.53 10.48
CA LEU A 83 9.40 -27.30 9.90
C LEU A 83 9.32 -26.52 8.58
N VAL A 84 8.42 -26.93 7.68
CA VAL A 84 8.20 -26.22 6.41
C VAL A 84 7.78 -24.78 6.68
N LYS A 85 6.85 -24.58 7.61
CA LYS A 85 6.38 -23.25 7.98
C LYS A 85 7.48 -22.37 8.58
N ILE A 86 8.32 -22.93 9.45
CA ILE A 86 9.46 -22.21 10.04
C ILE A 86 10.44 -21.80 8.94
N ALA A 87 10.78 -22.72 8.02
CA ALA A 87 11.67 -22.44 6.90
C ALA A 87 11.13 -21.31 6.00
N ASP A 88 9.84 -21.35 5.65
CA ASP A 88 9.20 -20.32 4.85
C ASP A 88 9.19 -18.95 5.55
N LEU A 89 8.88 -18.92 6.85
CA LEU A 89 8.89 -17.69 7.63
C LEU A 89 10.30 -17.11 7.77
N LEU A 90 11.30 -17.95 8.03
CA LEU A 90 12.71 -17.53 8.07
C LEU A 90 13.17 -17.01 6.71
N HIS A 91 12.74 -17.65 5.61
CA HIS A 91 13.04 -17.17 4.26
C HIS A 91 12.46 -15.77 4.03
N ILE A 92 11.20 -15.51 4.40
CA ILE A 92 10.58 -14.18 4.33
C ILE A 92 11.35 -13.16 5.18
N LEU A 93 11.73 -13.52 6.42
CA LEU A 93 12.47 -12.62 7.31
C LEU A 93 13.89 -12.31 6.81
N SER A 94 14.53 -13.26 6.13
CA SER A 94 15.90 -13.10 5.62
C SER A 94 15.98 -12.36 4.28
N SER A 95 14.92 -12.36 3.48
CA SER A 95 14.90 -11.80 2.12
C SER A 95 13.88 -10.68 1.96
N ALA A 96 14.38 -9.44 1.80
CA ALA A 96 13.54 -8.28 1.53
C ALA A 96 12.79 -8.39 0.19
N GLU A 97 13.37 -9.08 -0.81
CA GLU A 97 12.71 -9.36 -2.08
C GLU A 97 11.49 -10.25 -1.87
N ARG A 98 11.65 -11.36 -1.13
CA ARG A 98 10.53 -12.26 -0.83
C ARG A 98 9.43 -11.56 -0.04
N LEU A 99 9.79 -10.72 0.93
CA LEU A 99 8.81 -9.90 1.65
C LEU A 99 8.00 -9.01 0.71
N MET A 100 8.65 -8.37 -0.26
CA MET A 100 7.98 -7.49 -1.22
C MET A 100 7.09 -8.25 -2.20
N GLU A 101 7.47 -9.48 -2.58
CA GLU A 101 6.60 -10.38 -3.35
C GLU A 101 5.32 -10.69 -2.58
N VAL A 102 5.42 -11.11 -1.32
CA VAL A 102 4.26 -11.43 -0.48
C VAL A 102 3.33 -10.21 -0.36
N ILE A 103 3.89 -9.01 -0.10
CA ILE A 103 3.11 -7.77 -0.03
C ILE A 103 2.39 -7.50 -1.35
N ARG A 104 3.06 -7.69 -2.50
CA ARG A 104 2.44 -7.50 -3.82
C ARG A 104 1.31 -8.48 -4.05
N GLU A 105 1.54 -9.77 -3.77
CA GLU A 105 0.55 -10.84 -3.92
C GLU A 105 -0.71 -10.51 -3.10
N GLU A 106 -0.56 -10.11 -1.84
CA GLU A 106 -1.68 -9.72 -0.96
C GLU A 106 -2.42 -8.48 -1.48
N LEU A 107 -1.71 -7.46 -1.98
CA LEU A 107 -2.34 -6.27 -2.55
C LEU A 107 -3.10 -6.57 -3.85
N GLU A 108 -2.56 -7.45 -4.69
CA GLU A 108 -3.22 -7.91 -5.91
C GLU A 108 -4.47 -8.75 -5.58
N GLU A 109 -4.42 -9.60 -4.55
CA GLU A 109 -5.56 -10.34 -4.06
C GLU A 109 -6.65 -9.39 -3.53
N VAL A 110 -6.30 -8.40 -2.72
CA VAL A 110 -7.24 -7.38 -2.23
C VAL A 110 -7.87 -6.61 -3.40
N LYS A 111 -7.06 -6.19 -4.37
CA LYS A 111 -7.56 -5.53 -5.59
C LYS A 111 -8.52 -6.43 -6.38
N ALA A 112 -8.24 -7.73 -6.47
CA ALA A 112 -9.09 -8.68 -7.18
C ALA A 112 -10.41 -8.96 -6.44
N GLN A 113 -10.37 -9.04 -5.10
CA GLN A 113 -11.56 -9.31 -4.29
C GLN A 113 -12.47 -8.10 -4.12
N PHE A 114 -11.91 -6.88 -4.07
CA PHE A 114 -12.63 -5.65 -3.71
C PHE A 114 -12.58 -4.54 -4.75
N GLY A 115 -11.94 -4.75 -5.90
CA GLY A 115 -11.84 -3.74 -6.95
C GLY A 115 -13.18 -3.50 -7.65
N ASP A 116 -13.57 -2.24 -7.77
CA ASP A 116 -14.73 -1.77 -8.52
C ASP A 116 -14.34 -0.70 -9.55
N ASP A 117 -15.22 -0.51 -10.53
CA ASP A 117 -15.03 0.52 -11.54
C ASP A 117 -15.24 1.91 -10.94
N ARG A 118 -14.47 2.88 -11.42
CA ARG A 118 -14.59 4.27 -10.98
C ARG A 118 -15.98 4.82 -11.32
N LEU A 119 -16.72 5.22 -10.28
CA LEU A 119 -18.06 5.81 -10.45
C LEU A 119 -18.06 7.25 -10.97
N THR A 120 -16.96 8.00 -10.78
CA THR A 120 -16.86 9.41 -11.16
C THR A 120 -16.04 9.59 -12.44
N GLU A 121 -16.54 10.40 -13.36
CA GLU A 121 -15.79 10.80 -14.55
C GLU A 121 -14.82 11.94 -14.22
N ILE A 122 -13.61 11.89 -14.77
CA ILE A 122 -12.66 13.00 -14.72
C ILE A 122 -12.77 13.75 -16.05
N THR A 123 -13.43 14.90 -16.03
CA THR A 123 -13.48 15.80 -17.18
C THR A 123 -12.25 16.71 -17.16
N ALA A 124 -11.61 16.91 -18.32
CA ALA A 124 -10.69 18.02 -18.47
C ALA A 124 -11.46 19.32 -18.19
N ALA A 125 -10.89 20.24 -17.41
CA ALA A 125 -11.48 21.55 -17.18
C ALA A 125 -11.73 22.20 -18.55
N SER A 126 -13.00 22.35 -18.94
CA SER A 126 -13.32 23.07 -20.18
C SER A 126 -13.16 24.55 -19.90
N GLY A 127 -12.00 25.08 -20.28
CA GLY A 127 -11.71 26.51 -20.31
C GLY A 127 -11.15 27.03 -18.99
N ASP A 128 -9.83 27.26 -18.98
CA ASP A 128 -9.37 28.52 -18.40
C ASP A 128 -10.11 29.61 -19.20
N ILE A 129 -11.12 30.23 -18.57
CA ILE A 129 -11.77 31.40 -19.15
C ILE A 129 -10.74 32.52 -19.03
N ASP A 130 -10.17 32.94 -20.16
CA ASP A 130 -9.27 34.08 -20.17
C ASP A 130 -10.08 35.34 -19.87
N LEU A 131 -9.47 36.33 -19.20
CA LEU A 131 -10.16 37.57 -18.82
C LEU A 131 -10.76 38.28 -20.05
N GLU A 132 -10.12 38.10 -21.20
CA GLU A 132 -10.52 38.58 -22.52
C GLU A 132 -11.86 37.98 -23.00
N ASP A 133 -12.17 36.73 -22.64
CA ASP A 133 -13.45 36.08 -22.99
C ASP A 133 -14.63 36.64 -22.20
N LEU A 134 -14.37 37.39 -21.11
CA LEU A 134 -15.38 38.10 -20.32
C LEU A 134 -15.68 39.50 -20.85
N ILE A 135 -14.92 40.00 -21.85
CA ILE A 135 -15.16 41.30 -22.46
C ILE A 135 -16.23 41.15 -23.54
N ALA A 136 -17.35 41.86 -23.38
CA ALA A 136 -18.45 41.83 -24.35
C ALA A 136 -17.97 42.31 -25.73
N GLN A 137 -18.22 41.50 -26.76
CA GLN A 137 -17.92 41.86 -28.14
C GLN A 137 -18.91 42.94 -28.62
N GLU A 138 -18.40 44.11 -29.00
CA GLU A 138 -19.19 45.22 -29.53
C GLU A 138 -18.62 45.68 -30.87
N ASP A 139 -19.48 45.78 -31.89
CA ASP A 139 -19.10 46.31 -33.20
C ASP A 139 -18.95 47.84 -33.08
N VAL A 140 -17.71 48.33 -33.21
CA VAL A 140 -17.38 49.76 -33.09
C VAL A 140 -16.80 50.32 -34.38
N VAL A 141 -17.04 51.61 -34.62
CA VAL A 141 -16.40 52.37 -35.68
C VAL A 141 -15.30 53.24 -35.08
N VAL A 142 -14.07 53.02 -35.53
CA VAL A 142 -12.90 53.82 -35.15
C VAL A 142 -12.66 54.89 -36.19
N THR A 143 -12.59 56.16 -35.77
CA THR A 143 -12.31 57.29 -36.65
C THR A 143 -11.02 57.98 -36.24
N LEU A 144 -10.15 58.25 -37.21
CA LEU A 144 -8.93 59.03 -37.07
C LEU A 144 -9.12 60.37 -37.79
N SER A 145 -8.85 61.48 -37.11
CA SER A 145 -8.86 62.81 -37.72
C SER A 145 -7.49 63.20 -38.29
N HIS A 146 -7.45 64.24 -39.12
CA HIS A 146 -6.20 64.71 -39.74
C HIS A 146 -5.24 65.32 -38.70
N GLU A 147 -5.78 65.93 -37.64
CA GLU A 147 -4.98 66.41 -36.49
C GLU A 147 -4.53 65.28 -35.53
N GLY A 148 -4.86 64.02 -35.83
CA GLY A 148 -4.40 62.85 -35.08
C GLY A 148 -5.30 62.43 -33.92
N TYR A 149 -6.53 62.94 -33.85
CA TYR A 149 -7.49 62.50 -32.82
C TYR A 149 -8.08 61.14 -33.19
N VAL A 150 -7.99 60.19 -32.26
CA VAL A 150 -8.59 58.86 -32.37
C VAL A 150 -9.78 58.75 -31.43
N LYS A 151 -10.93 58.32 -31.94
CA LYS A 151 -12.10 57.97 -31.13
C LYS A 151 -12.77 56.72 -31.68
N TYR A 152 -13.41 55.95 -30.80
CA TYR A 152 -14.29 54.83 -31.17
C TYR A 152 -15.71 55.13 -30.70
N GLN A 153 -16.70 54.59 -31.41
CA GLN A 153 -18.11 54.69 -31.06
C GLN A 153 -18.86 53.42 -31.51
N PRO A 154 -19.89 52.95 -30.80
CA PRO A 154 -20.70 51.81 -31.21
C PRO A 154 -21.30 52.03 -32.61
N LEU A 155 -21.38 50.97 -33.42
CA LEU A 155 -21.92 51.04 -34.77
C LEU A 155 -23.41 51.44 -34.79
N THR A 156 -24.15 51.16 -33.71
CA THR A 156 -25.53 51.61 -33.51
C THR A 156 -25.65 53.13 -33.40
N ASP A 157 -24.65 53.77 -32.78
CA ASP A 157 -24.59 55.21 -32.59
C ASP A 157 -23.98 55.91 -33.81
N TYR A 158 -23.26 55.16 -34.64
CA TYR A 158 -22.69 55.61 -35.90
C TYR A 158 -23.71 55.54 -37.05
N GLU A 159 -24.71 56.41 -37.02
CA GLU A 159 -25.53 56.64 -38.21
C GLU A 159 -24.73 57.40 -39.28
N ALA A 160 -24.69 56.83 -40.49
CA ALA A 160 -24.02 57.43 -41.63
C ALA A 160 -24.63 58.79 -41.98
N GLN A 161 -23.99 59.88 -41.55
CA GLN A 161 -24.27 61.23 -42.04
C GLN A 161 -23.73 61.37 -43.48
N ARG A 162 -24.30 60.61 -44.43
CA ARG A 162 -23.98 60.70 -45.86
C ARG A 162 -24.76 61.86 -46.47
N ARG A 163 -24.06 62.99 -46.62
CA ARG A 163 -24.31 64.11 -47.55
C ARG A 163 -25.73 64.70 -47.60
N GLY A 164 -25.84 65.93 -47.11
CA GLY A 164 -26.78 66.92 -47.67
C GLY A 164 -27.66 67.63 -46.65
N GLY A 165 -27.11 68.60 -45.91
CA GLY A 165 -27.92 69.53 -45.13
C GLY A 165 -27.07 70.64 -44.51
N LYS A 166 -27.07 71.84 -45.11
CA LYS A 166 -26.63 73.08 -44.45
C LYS A 166 -27.63 73.43 -43.34
N GLY A 167 -27.17 73.61 -42.10
CA GLY A 167 -27.89 74.29 -41.02
C GLY A 167 -27.40 73.81 -39.64
N LYS A 168 -27.04 74.64 -38.66
CA LYS A 168 -27.36 76.05 -38.38
C LYS A 168 -26.09 76.87 -38.12
N SER A 169 -26.11 78.14 -38.53
CA SER A 169 -25.12 79.15 -38.14
C SER A 169 -24.95 79.22 -36.62
N ALA A 170 -23.74 78.97 -36.14
CA ALA A 170 -23.25 79.47 -34.86
C ALA A 170 -21.73 79.70 -34.98
N THR A 171 -21.38 80.89 -35.47
CA THR A 171 -20.26 81.75 -35.08
C THR A 171 -18.93 81.14 -34.55
N LYS A 172 -17.85 81.53 -35.26
CA LYS A 172 -16.40 81.56 -34.96
C LYS A 172 -15.60 80.25 -35.12
N MET A 173 -14.78 80.28 -36.18
CA MET A 173 -13.79 79.29 -36.60
C MET A 173 -12.75 78.96 -35.52
N LYS A 174 -12.55 77.66 -35.30
CA LYS A 174 -11.26 77.00 -35.50
C LYS A 174 -11.44 76.10 -36.73
N GLU A 175 -10.42 75.98 -37.57
CA GLU A 175 -10.48 75.25 -38.85
C GLU A 175 -11.08 73.85 -38.67
N GLU A 176 -12.02 73.47 -39.55
CA GLU A 176 -12.79 72.22 -39.42
C GLU A 176 -11.88 71.00 -39.69
N ASP A 177 -11.43 70.33 -38.63
CA ASP A 177 -10.76 69.03 -38.71
C ASP A 177 -11.75 67.99 -39.26
N PHE A 178 -11.39 67.36 -40.38
CA PHE A 178 -12.23 66.42 -41.11
C PHE A 178 -11.64 65.02 -41.07
N ILE A 179 -12.51 64.02 -41.17
CA ILE A 179 -12.11 62.61 -41.26
C ILE A 179 -11.76 62.33 -42.73
N GLU A 180 -10.49 62.04 -43.01
CA GLU A 180 -10.06 61.58 -44.32
C GLU A 180 -10.38 60.09 -44.49
N LYS A 181 -10.72 59.69 -45.72
CA LYS A 181 -11.37 58.39 -46.02
C LYS A 181 -10.42 57.21 -46.04
#